data_AF-A0A1A8HRM2-F1
#
_entry.id   AF-A0A1A8HRM2-F1
#
_cell.length_a   1.000
_cell.length_b   1.000
_cell.length_c   1.000
_cell.angle_alpha   90.00
_cell.angle_beta   90.00
_cell.angle_gamma   90.00
#
_symmetry.space_group_name_H-M   'P 1'
#
loop_
_entity.id
_entity.type
_entity.pdbx_description
1 polymer ?
#
loop_
_entity_poly.entity_id
_entity_poly.type
_entity_poly.pdbx_seq_one_letter_code
_entity_poly.pdbx_strand_id
1 'polypeptide(L)'
;GRVTLCEDLCCEVLKCCVSKLSHLRAEASSLLYLLMRNNYEFSKRKTFLRTHLQIIIAVSQLISDVALTGSSRFQESLSIINNFANSDKAMKSTAFPSEVKGLTKRIRTVLMATAQMKEHEKDPEMLLDLQYSLARSYASTPELRRTWLDSMARAHLKNGDLSEAAMCYVHVGALVTEYLHRKKLFPSGLMAFKKVTFNIEEEAAMKEDTGIQDVYYTEEVLLEHLEVCVEALWKAERYELITHIAKLIIPIYEKRNEYEKLSRLYDTLHRAYIKIMEVIQSGRRLLGTYFRVGFYGQAFFEEEDGREYIYKEPKLTGLSEISQRLLTLYGEKFGQENVRIIQDSNKVNPKELDSRLAHIQVTFVKPYFDEKEAPEKKTDFEKCHNISRFVFETPYTMSGKKHGGVEEQCKRRTVLTTAHTFPYVKKRIEVVGEKQVELKPVDVAIDEMKARTAELAKLCSSQEVDMIQLQLKLQGCVSVQVNAGPMAYARAFLDDSKPNPSGSKKAKELKDIFRRFVEACSMALDINERLIKEDQLEYHEGLKSNFKEMVKELSDIIHEQL
;
A
#
# COMPACT_ATOMS: atom_id res chain seq x y z
N GLY A 1 -20.70 36.36 2.94
CA GLY A 1 -21.65 35.33 3.41
C GLY A 1 -20.86 34.13 3.92
N ARG A 2 -21.32 33.48 5.01
CA ARG A 2 -20.69 32.26 5.53
C ARG A 2 -20.64 31.21 4.42
N VAL A 3 -19.50 30.54 4.26
CA VAL A 3 -19.25 29.55 3.20
C VAL A 3 -20.29 28.43 3.25
N THR A 4 -20.62 27.97 4.46
CA THR A 4 -21.62 26.93 4.74
C THR A 4 -23.01 27.24 4.18
N LEU A 5 -23.47 28.51 4.27
CA LEU A 5 -24.79 28.89 3.75
C LEU A 5 -24.85 28.86 2.21
N CYS A 6 -23.73 29.11 1.54
CA CYS A 6 -23.66 29.03 0.07
C CYS A 6 -23.64 27.57 -0.38
N GLU A 7 -22.97 26.71 0.39
CA GLU A 7 -22.94 25.26 0.21
C GLU A 7 -24.34 24.66 0.34
N ASP A 8 -25.03 24.94 1.46
CA ASP A 8 -26.38 24.47 1.74
C ASP A 8 -27.38 24.92 0.66
N LEU A 9 -27.26 26.18 0.22
CA LEU A 9 -28.08 26.70 -0.88
C LEU A 9 -27.79 25.97 -2.20
N CYS A 10 -26.52 25.79 -2.56
CA CYS A 10 -26.18 25.02 -3.77
C CYS A 10 -26.70 23.59 -3.69
N CYS A 11 -26.62 22.98 -2.50
CA CYS A 11 -27.11 21.63 -2.20
C CYS A 11 -28.62 21.51 -2.45
N GLU A 12 -29.42 22.38 -1.85
CA GLU A 12 -30.88 22.35 -2.04
C GLU A 12 -31.29 22.68 -3.49
N VAL A 13 -30.63 23.64 -4.14
CA VAL A 13 -30.93 23.99 -5.54
C VAL A 13 -30.58 22.84 -6.49
N LEU A 14 -29.49 22.11 -6.22
CA LEU A 14 -29.12 20.91 -6.99
C LEU A 14 -30.13 19.77 -6.80
N LYS A 15 -30.73 19.59 -5.61
CA LYS A 15 -31.86 18.65 -5.42
C LYS A 15 -33.04 19.02 -6.33
N CYS A 16 -33.36 20.32 -6.43
CA CYS A 16 -34.42 20.81 -7.32
C CYS A 16 -34.11 20.58 -8.81
N CYS A 17 -32.83 20.56 -9.21
CA CYS A 17 -32.40 20.26 -10.58
C CYS A 17 -32.71 18.81 -11.02
N VAL A 18 -33.11 17.93 -10.10
CA VAL A 18 -33.48 16.53 -10.36
C VAL A 18 -34.99 16.29 -10.28
N SER A 19 -35.77 17.34 -9.99
CA SER A 19 -37.22 17.24 -9.82
C SER A 19 -37.92 16.64 -11.04
N LYS A 20 -39.03 15.91 -10.81
CA LYS A 20 -39.92 15.40 -11.86
C LYS A 20 -40.55 16.54 -12.67
N LEU A 21 -40.69 17.74 -12.08
CA LEU A 21 -41.32 18.90 -12.71
C LEU A 21 -40.30 19.67 -13.57
N SER A 22 -40.57 19.80 -14.86
CA SER A 22 -39.70 20.54 -15.81
C SER A 22 -39.54 22.02 -15.44
N HIS A 23 -40.62 22.68 -15.00
CA HIS A 23 -40.59 24.09 -14.59
C HIS A 23 -39.64 24.31 -13.40
N LEU A 24 -39.70 23.46 -12.38
CA LEU A 24 -38.83 23.58 -11.21
C LEU A 24 -37.35 23.38 -11.58
N ARG A 25 -37.06 22.47 -12.52
CA ARG A 25 -35.71 22.27 -13.05
C ARG A 25 -35.19 23.49 -13.82
N ALA A 26 -36.04 24.13 -14.62
CA ALA A 26 -35.67 25.33 -15.35
C ALA A 26 -35.36 26.51 -14.41
N GLU A 27 -36.19 26.73 -13.38
CA GLU A 27 -35.97 27.76 -12.35
C GLU A 27 -34.70 27.50 -11.54
N ALA A 28 -34.49 26.26 -11.08
CA ALA A 28 -33.29 25.89 -10.34
C ALA A 28 -32.00 26.04 -11.18
N SER A 29 -32.06 25.64 -12.46
CA SER A 29 -30.95 25.83 -13.41
C SER A 29 -30.65 27.31 -13.66
N SER A 30 -31.70 28.14 -13.75
CA SER A 30 -31.58 29.59 -13.91
C SER A 30 -30.93 30.23 -12.69
N LEU A 31 -31.33 29.80 -11.48
CA LEU A 31 -30.76 30.27 -10.22
C LEU A 31 -29.26 29.93 -10.11
N LEU A 32 -28.87 28.68 -10.43
CA LEU A 32 -27.46 28.28 -10.45
C LEU A 32 -26.64 29.11 -11.46
N TYR A 33 -27.19 29.33 -12.65
CA TYR A 33 -26.56 30.18 -13.66
C TYR A 33 -26.37 31.63 -13.16
N LEU A 34 -27.38 32.22 -12.51
CA LEU A 34 -27.29 33.57 -11.94
C LEU A 34 -26.26 33.65 -10.82
N LEU A 35 -26.15 32.63 -9.96
CA LEU A 35 -25.12 32.54 -8.93
C LEU A 35 -23.71 32.48 -9.52
N MET A 36 -23.52 31.72 -10.60
CA MET A 36 -22.24 31.67 -11.31
C MET A 36 -21.92 33.02 -11.96
N ARG A 37 -22.89 33.64 -12.63
CA ARG A 37 -22.72 34.92 -13.31
C ARG A 37 -22.40 36.04 -12.33
N ASN A 38 -23.14 36.16 -11.24
CA ASN A 38 -22.89 37.16 -10.20
C ASN A 38 -21.51 37.00 -9.57
N ASN A 39 -21.06 35.75 -9.34
CA ASN A 39 -19.72 35.50 -8.84
C ASN A 39 -18.62 35.86 -9.85
N TYR A 40 -18.86 35.63 -11.14
CA TYR A 40 -17.95 36.03 -12.22
C TYR A 40 -17.87 37.56 -12.35
N GLU A 41 -18.99 38.27 -12.23
CA GLU A 41 -19.00 39.74 -12.23
C GLU A 41 -18.29 40.29 -10.98
N PHE A 42 -18.55 39.72 -9.81
CA PHE A 42 -17.88 40.08 -8.55
C PHE A 42 -16.36 39.92 -8.60
N SER A 43 -15.86 38.88 -9.28
CA SER A 43 -14.42 38.63 -9.46
C SER A 43 -13.78 39.49 -10.56
N LYS A 44 -14.47 40.53 -11.05
CA LYS A 44 -14.05 41.39 -12.18
C LYS A 44 -13.85 40.59 -13.47
N ARG A 45 -14.74 39.62 -13.74
CA ARG A 45 -14.76 38.75 -14.94
C ARG A 45 -13.52 37.90 -15.10
N LYS A 46 -12.93 37.46 -13.98
CA LYS A 46 -11.74 36.59 -14.00
C LYS A 46 -12.08 35.12 -13.84
N THR A 47 -13.02 34.79 -12.95
CA THR A 47 -13.41 33.40 -12.64
C THR A 47 -14.64 33.34 -11.72
N PHE A 48 -15.42 32.25 -11.74
CA PHE A 48 -16.47 32.00 -10.73
C PHE A 48 -16.12 30.83 -9.79
N LEU A 49 -14.83 30.68 -9.47
CA LEU A 49 -14.31 29.53 -8.74
C LEU A 49 -15.02 29.27 -7.40
N ARG A 50 -15.50 30.31 -6.71
CA ARG A 50 -16.26 30.15 -5.46
C ARG A 50 -17.55 29.38 -5.70
N THR A 51 -18.40 29.83 -6.63
CA THR A 51 -19.64 29.11 -6.96
C THR A 51 -19.34 27.73 -7.57
N HIS A 52 -18.29 27.62 -8.37
CA HIS A 52 -17.82 26.35 -8.93
C HIS A 52 -17.49 25.32 -7.84
N LEU A 53 -16.68 25.70 -6.84
CA LEU A 53 -16.30 24.82 -5.73
C LEU A 53 -17.52 24.39 -4.91
N GLN A 54 -18.39 25.34 -4.56
CA GLN A 54 -19.60 25.04 -3.79
C GLN A 54 -20.53 24.10 -4.54
N ILE A 55 -20.67 24.25 -5.86
CA ILE A 55 -21.43 23.30 -6.69
C ILE A 55 -20.77 21.92 -6.70
N ILE A 56 -19.44 21.82 -6.83
CA ILE A 56 -18.76 20.52 -6.86
C ILE A 56 -18.85 19.82 -5.49
N ILE A 57 -18.66 20.55 -4.38
CA ILE A 57 -18.81 20.01 -3.03
C ILE A 57 -20.27 19.58 -2.79
N ALA A 58 -21.23 20.44 -3.13
CA ALA A 58 -22.65 20.12 -2.98
C ALA A 58 -23.07 18.92 -3.85
N VAL A 59 -22.63 18.86 -5.11
CA VAL A 59 -22.80 17.66 -5.96
C VAL A 59 -22.21 16.46 -5.23
N SER A 60 -21.00 16.58 -4.64
CA SER A 60 -20.33 15.47 -3.95
C SER A 60 -21.01 14.99 -2.67
N GLN A 61 -21.76 15.86 -1.98
CA GLN A 61 -22.51 15.49 -0.77
C GLN A 61 -23.86 14.85 -1.12
N LEU A 62 -24.53 15.40 -2.13
CA LEU A 62 -25.80 14.90 -2.64
C LEU A 62 -25.67 13.55 -3.35
N ILE A 63 -24.44 13.10 -3.65
CA ILE A 63 -24.10 11.75 -4.10
C ILE A 63 -24.75 10.66 -3.22
N SER A 64 -24.81 10.90 -1.91
CA SER A 64 -25.35 9.96 -0.92
C SER A 64 -26.85 9.72 -1.09
N ASP A 65 -27.57 10.66 -1.73
CA ASP A 65 -28.99 10.59 -2.00
C ASP A 65 -29.28 9.97 -3.37
N VAL A 66 -30.13 8.93 -3.38
CA VAL A 66 -30.47 8.03 -4.51
C VAL A 66 -30.97 8.74 -5.79
N ALA A 67 -31.26 10.04 -5.74
CA ALA A 67 -31.90 10.77 -6.84
C ALA A 67 -30.97 11.18 -7.99
N LEU A 68 -29.67 11.38 -7.76
CA LEU A 68 -28.77 12.07 -8.71
C LEU A 68 -28.11 11.19 -9.77
N THR A 69 -27.96 9.90 -9.51
CA THR A 69 -27.19 8.99 -10.37
C THR A 69 -27.98 8.64 -11.64
N GLY A 70 -27.46 9.06 -12.80
CA GLY A 70 -27.98 8.65 -14.11
C GLY A 70 -29.28 9.30 -14.57
N SER A 71 -29.85 10.27 -13.85
CA SER A 71 -31.11 10.88 -14.30
C SER A 71 -30.90 11.73 -15.56
N SER A 72 -31.59 11.37 -16.65
CA SER A 72 -31.72 12.21 -17.86
C SER A 72 -32.19 13.63 -17.52
N ARG A 73 -32.94 13.75 -16.41
CA ARG A 73 -33.45 15.01 -15.87
C ARG A 73 -32.36 15.97 -15.43
N PHE A 74 -31.32 15.46 -14.76
CA PHE A 74 -30.20 16.30 -14.34
C PHE A 74 -29.32 16.70 -15.53
N GLN A 75 -29.15 15.81 -16.51
CA GLN A 75 -28.46 16.14 -17.77
C GLN A 75 -29.17 17.26 -18.53
N GLU A 76 -30.51 17.23 -18.55
CA GLU A 76 -31.32 18.31 -19.13
C GLU A 76 -31.10 19.63 -18.36
N SER A 77 -31.09 19.62 -17.03
CA SER A 77 -30.75 20.80 -16.21
C SER A 77 -29.35 21.36 -16.52
N LEU A 78 -28.33 20.50 -16.67
CA LEU A 78 -26.99 20.93 -17.10
C LEU A 78 -26.98 21.50 -18.53
N SER A 79 -27.84 21.01 -19.41
CA SER A 79 -27.97 21.56 -20.77
C SER A 79 -28.61 22.95 -20.76
N ILE A 80 -29.62 23.16 -19.89
CA ILE A 80 -30.27 24.46 -19.68
C ILE A 80 -29.25 25.50 -19.18
N ILE A 81 -28.42 25.14 -18.20
CA ILE A 81 -27.35 26.03 -17.70
C ILE A 81 -26.37 26.42 -18.83
N ASN A 82 -25.94 25.46 -19.65
CA ASN A 82 -25.06 25.73 -20.78
C ASN A 82 -25.74 26.63 -21.82
N ASN A 83 -27.04 26.44 -22.09
CA ASN A 83 -27.79 27.28 -23.01
C ASN A 83 -27.89 28.72 -22.51
N PHE A 84 -28.13 28.93 -21.21
CA PHE A 84 -28.09 30.28 -20.62
C PHE A 84 -26.73 30.95 -20.77
N ALA A 85 -25.64 30.22 -20.47
CA ALA A 85 -24.28 30.75 -20.62
C ALA A 85 -23.92 31.11 -22.07
N ASN A 86 -24.38 30.34 -23.05
CA ASN A 86 -24.12 30.61 -24.47
C ASN A 86 -25.03 31.70 -25.08
N SER A 87 -26.22 31.89 -24.51
CA SER A 87 -27.23 32.84 -25.00
C SER A 87 -27.07 34.25 -24.41
N ASP A 88 -26.36 34.38 -23.29
CA ASP A 88 -26.10 35.67 -22.65
C ASP A 88 -25.10 36.51 -23.46
N LYS A 89 -25.62 37.55 -24.12
CA LYS A 89 -24.85 38.48 -24.97
C LYS A 89 -23.75 39.20 -24.18
N ALA A 90 -23.94 39.48 -22.89
CA ALA A 90 -22.96 40.21 -22.08
C ALA A 90 -21.76 39.34 -21.68
N MET A 91 -21.95 38.03 -21.61
CA MET A 91 -20.93 37.05 -21.19
C MET A 91 -20.31 36.27 -22.35
N LYS A 92 -20.97 36.25 -23.53
CA LYS A 92 -20.54 35.48 -24.71
C LYS A 92 -19.11 35.78 -25.19
N SER A 93 -18.62 37.00 -25.01
CA SER A 93 -17.25 37.42 -25.39
C SER A 93 -16.21 37.23 -24.27
N THR A 94 -16.58 36.60 -23.16
CA THR A 94 -15.70 36.37 -22.00
C THR A 94 -15.32 34.90 -21.87
N ALA A 95 -14.44 34.55 -20.91
CA ALA A 95 -14.11 33.15 -20.62
C ALA A 95 -15.27 32.38 -19.94
N PHE A 96 -16.31 33.08 -19.48
CA PHE A 96 -17.40 32.52 -18.67
C PHE A 96 -18.09 31.29 -19.30
N PRO A 97 -18.55 31.31 -20.57
CA PRO A 97 -19.21 30.14 -21.16
C PRO A 97 -18.29 28.91 -21.24
N SER A 98 -16.99 29.13 -21.46
CA SER A 98 -16.00 28.06 -21.47
C SER A 98 -15.76 27.47 -20.07
N GLU A 99 -15.74 28.30 -19.03
CA GLU A 99 -15.64 27.85 -17.63
C GLU A 99 -16.91 27.10 -17.18
N VAL A 100 -18.10 27.56 -17.57
CA VAL A 100 -19.38 26.87 -17.30
C VAL A 100 -19.43 25.51 -18.00
N LYS A 101 -18.98 25.43 -19.26
CA LYS A 101 -18.85 24.16 -19.97
C LYS A 101 -17.85 23.22 -19.28
N GLY A 102 -16.74 23.76 -18.78
CA GLY A 102 -15.75 23.02 -17.97
C GLY A 102 -16.33 22.48 -16.67
N LEU A 103 -17.09 23.31 -15.93
CA LEU A 103 -17.81 22.89 -14.72
C LEU A 103 -18.80 21.76 -15.03
N THR A 104 -19.66 21.92 -16.04
CA THR A 104 -20.67 20.89 -16.36
C THR A 104 -20.03 19.58 -16.81
N LYS A 105 -18.87 19.61 -17.49
CA LYS A 105 -18.07 18.40 -17.77
C LYS A 105 -17.55 17.76 -16.48
N ARG A 106 -17.00 18.53 -15.53
CA ARG A 106 -16.56 18.02 -14.23
C ARG A 106 -17.69 17.41 -13.41
N ILE A 107 -18.86 18.05 -13.35
CA ILE A 107 -20.05 17.51 -12.70
C ILE A 107 -20.44 16.16 -13.32
N ARG A 108 -20.43 16.04 -14.65
CA ARG A 108 -20.70 14.76 -15.33
C ARG A 108 -19.70 13.68 -14.95
N THR A 109 -18.41 14.01 -14.89
CA THR A 109 -17.36 13.07 -14.46
C THR A 109 -17.58 12.61 -13.02
N VAL A 110 -17.90 13.53 -12.10
CA VAL A 110 -18.22 13.18 -10.71
C VAL A 110 -19.44 12.27 -10.66
N LEU A 111 -20.51 12.57 -11.39
CA LEU A 111 -21.72 11.74 -11.41
C LEU A 111 -21.50 10.34 -12.00
N MET A 112 -20.70 10.22 -13.06
CA MET A 112 -20.35 8.93 -13.65
C MET A 112 -19.50 8.09 -12.69
N ALA A 113 -18.44 8.67 -12.14
CA ALA A 113 -17.62 8.00 -11.13
C ALA A 113 -18.44 7.63 -9.89
N THR A 114 -19.40 8.47 -9.49
CA THR A 114 -20.34 8.16 -8.40
C THR A 114 -21.24 6.96 -8.71
N ALA A 115 -21.77 6.88 -9.92
CA ALA A 115 -22.59 5.73 -10.33
C ALA A 115 -21.78 4.44 -10.20
N GLN A 116 -20.55 4.46 -10.68
CA GLN A 116 -19.60 3.35 -10.54
C GLN A 116 -19.29 3.07 -9.06
N MET A 117 -19.09 4.09 -8.22
CA MET A 117 -18.86 3.90 -6.78
C MET A 117 -20.03 3.19 -6.09
N LYS A 118 -21.28 3.46 -6.49
CA LYS A 118 -22.47 2.79 -5.96
C LYS A 118 -22.57 1.34 -6.43
N GLU A 119 -22.27 1.07 -7.70
CA GLU A 119 -22.23 -0.30 -8.24
C GLU A 119 -21.18 -1.16 -7.52
N HIS A 120 -20.12 -0.52 -7.00
CA HIS A 120 -19.03 -1.15 -6.28
C HIS A 120 -19.06 -0.89 -4.76
N GLU A 121 -20.21 -0.53 -4.17
CA GLU A 121 -20.31 -0.23 -2.73
C GLU A 121 -19.86 -1.41 -1.84
N LYS A 122 -20.04 -2.64 -2.33
CA LYS A 122 -19.62 -3.87 -1.65
C LYS A 122 -18.14 -4.20 -1.79
N ASP A 123 -17.44 -3.56 -2.72
CA ASP A 123 -16.01 -3.75 -3.00
C ASP A 123 -15.22 -2.56 -2.45
N PRO A 124 -14.69 -2.66 -1.21
CA PRO A 124 -14.06 -1.51 -0.55
C PRO A 124 -12.79 -1.06 -1.27
N GLU A 125 -12.05 -1.98 -1.89
CA GLU A 125 -10.85 -1.62 -2.64
C GLU A 125 -11.15 -0.86 -3.93
N MET A 126 -12.14 -1.32 -4.72
CA MET A 126 -12.55 -0.61 -5.92
C MET A 126 -13.17 0.75 -5.60
N LEU A 127 -13.99 0.83 -4.54
CA LEU A 127 -14.57 2.08 -4.08
C LEU A 127 -13.48 3.11 -3.76
N LEU A 128 -12.40 2.70 -3.08
CA LEU A 128 -11.27 3.57 -2.76
C LEU A 128 -10.46 3.95 -4.00
N ASP A 129 -10.30 3.06 -4.98
CA ASP A 129 -9.65 3.41 -6.26
C ASP A 129 -10.43 4.47 -7.04
N LEU A 130 -11.76 4.35 -7.08
CA LEU A 130 -12.63 5.35 -7.71
C LEU A 130 -12.58 6.69 -6.97
N GLN A 131 -12.63 6.68 -5.63
CA GLN A 131 -12.45 7.87 -4.80
C GLN A 131 -11.09 8.54 -5.04
N TYR A 132 -10.02 7.76 -5.12
CA TYR A 132 -8.68 8.25 -5.41
C TYR A 132 -8.58 8.84 -6.83
N SER A 133 -9.16 8.18 -7.84
CA SER A 133 -9.19 8.67 -9.22
C SER A 133 -9.88 10.04 -9.31
N LEU A 134 -10.99 10.20 -8.60
CA LEU A 134 -11.67 11.48 -8.44
C LEU A 134 -10.79 12.50 -7.73
N ALA A 135 -10.19 12.14 -6.59
CA ALA A 135 -9.28 13.01 -5.84
C ALA A 135 -8.12 13.49 -6.71
N ARG A 136 -7.55 12.60 -7.54
CA ARG A 136 -6.43 12.90 -8.45
C ARG A 136 -6.85 13.85 -9.57
N SER A 137 -8.08 13.73 -10.08
CA SER A 137 -8.63 14.66 -11.08
C SER A 137 -8.72 16.11 -10.56
N TYR A 138 -8.77 16.27 -9.24
CA TYR A 138 -8.80 17.56 -8.54
C TYR A 138 -7.47 17.98 -7.92
N ALA A 139 -6.35 17.31 -8.24
CA ALA A 139 -5.04 17.62 -7.67
C ALA A 139 -4.59 19.09 -7.89
N SER A 140 -5.11 19.77 -8.92
CA SER A 140 -4.84 21.19 -9.15
C SER A 140 -5.55 22.13 -8.17
N THR A 141 -6.55 21.65 -7.45
CA THR A 141 -7.46 22.43 -6.60
C THR A 141 -7.39 21.89 -5.16
N PRO A 142 -6.59 22.52 -4.28
CA PRO A 142 -6.26 21.98 -2.96
C PRO A 142 -7.47 21.63 -2.08
N GLU A 143 -8.50 22.48 -2.08
CA GLU A 143 -9.69 22.27 -1.23
C GLU A 143 -10.46 21.00 -1.61
N LEU A 144 -10.64 20.75 -2.91
CA LEU A 144 -11.30 19.53 -3.39
C LEU A 144 -10.44 18.30 -3.14
N ARG A 145 -9.13 18.39 -3.40
CA ARG A 145 -8.18 17.32 -3.09
C ARG A 145 -8.24 16.94 -1.61
N ARG A 146 -8.27 17.93 -0.70
CA ARG A 146 -8.44 17.71 0.75
C ARG A 146 -9.73 16.97 1.07
N THR A 147 -10.88 17.46 0.61
CA THR A 147 -12.19 16.86 0.92
C THR A 147 -12.26 15.39 0.54
N TRP A 148 -11.68 15.01 -0.60
CA TRP A 148 -11.61 13.61 -1.02
C TRP A 148 -10.66 12.78 -0.16
N LEU A 149 -9.47 13.30 0.18
CA LEU A 149 -8.53 12.62 1.07
C LEU A 149 -9.14 12.41 2.48
N ASP A 150 -9.86 13.39 3.02
CA ASP A 150 -10.58 13.26 4.29
C ASP A 150 -11.69 12.20 4.21
N SER A 151 -12.38 12.12 3.06
CA SER A 151 -13.37 11.07 2.82
C SER A 151 -12.76 9.68 2.78
N MET A 152 -11.62 9.53 2.10
CA MET A 152 -10.86 8.28 2.05
C MET A 152 -10.35 7.90 3.45
N ALA A 153 -9.87 8.87 4.24
CA ALA A 153 -9.43 8.64 5.62
C ALA A 153 -10.57 8.08 6.49
N ARG A 154 -11.79 8.63 6.38
CA ARG A 154 -12.98 8.12 7.08
C ARG A 154 -13.35 6.70 6.64
N ALA A 155 -13.26 6.39 5.35
CA ALA A 155 -13.50 5.04 4.83
C ALA A 155 -12.49 4.03 5.39
N HIS A 156 -11.20 4.38 5.40
CA HIS A 156 -10.14 3.56 5.99
C HIS A 156 -10.32 3.33 7.49
N LEU A 157 -10.72 4.37 8.24
CA LEU A 157 -11.03 4.23 9.66
C LEU A 157 -12.20 3.26 9.91
N LYS A 158 -13.23 3.30 9.05
CA LYS A 158 -14.36 2.34 9.12
C LYS A 158 -13.92 0.90 8.83
N ASN A 159 -12.96 0.72 7.92
CA ASN A 159 -12.43 -0.59 7.55
C ASN A 159 -11.36 -1.11 8.51
N GLY A 160 -10.84 -0.28 9.42
CA GLY A 160 -9.72 -0.61 10.31
C GLY A 160 -8.33 -0.48 9.67
N ASP A 161 -8.24 0.14 8.49
CA ASP A 161 -6.99 0.36 7.74
C ASP A 161 -6.28 1.64 8.24
N LEU A 162 -5.75 1.56 9.46
CA LEU A 162 -5.23 2.75 10.17
C LEU A 162 -3.99 3.37 9.52
N SER A 163 -3.12 2.57 8.88
CA SER A 163 -1.95 3.08 8.17
C SER A 163 -2.34 3.93 6.96
N GLU A 164 -3.33 3.48 6.21
CA GLU A 164 -3.84 4.14 5.01
C GLU A 164 -4.59 5.44 5.38
N ALA A 165 -5.37 5.42 6.47
CA ALA A 165 -5.97 6.62 7.06
C ALA A 165 -4.89 7.66 7.48
N ALA A 166 -3.83 7.21 8.15
CA ALA A 166 -2.72 8.09 8.54
C ALA A 166 -2.03 8.70 7.32
N MET A 167 -1.83 7.95 6.24
CA MET A 167 -1.28 8.50 4.99
C MET A 167 -2.21 9.54 4.37
N CYS A 168 -3.54 9.35 4.39
CA CYS A 168 -4.48 10.37 3.90
C CYS A 168 -4.32 11.69 4.65
N TYR A 169 -4.23 11.65 5.99
CA TYR A 169 -4.00 12.86 6.79
C TYR A 169 -2.62 13.49 6.52
N VAL A 170 -1.58 12.67 6.36
CA VAL A 170 -0.23 13.15 5.99
C VAL A 170 -0.25 13.88 4.65
N HIS A 171 -0.97 13.35 3.64
CA HIS A 171 -1.15 14.02 2.35
C HIS A 171 -1.91 15.35 2.50
N VAL A 172 -2.97 15.40 3.32
CA VAL A 172 -3.68 16.65 3.63
C VAL A 172 -2.76 17.68 4.31
N GLY A 173 -2.02 17.26 5.35
CA GLY A 173 -1.08 18.13 6.06
C GLY A 173 0.00 18.68 5.14
N ALA A 174 0.51 17.85 4.23
CA ALA A 174 1.51 18.27 3.24
C ALA A 174 0.95 19.23 2.20
N LEU A 175 -0.28 19.00 1.72
CA LEU A 175 -0.98 19.89 0.80
C LEU A 175 -1.20 21.29 1.41
N VAL A 176 -1.64 21.35 2.67
CA VAL A 176 -1.84 22.62 3.40
C VAL A 176 -0.50 23.31 3.65
N THR A 177 0.54 22.53 3.99
CA THR A 177 1.90 23.06 4.19
C THR A 177 2.45 23.69 2.91
N GLU A 178 2.32 23.00 1.78
CA GLU A 178 2.77 23.49 0.47
C GLU A 178 1.99 24.74 0.02
N TYR A 179 0.68 24.79 0.29
CA TYR A 179 -0.12 25.99 0.05
C TYR A 179 0.41 27.21 0.82
N LEU A 180 0.64 27.05 2.12
CA LEU A 180 1.16 28.11 2.99
C LEU A 180 2.59 28.51 2.60
N HIS A 181 3.40 27.55 2.15
CA HIS A 181 4.76 27.78 1.66
C HIS A 181 4.78 28.68 0.43
N ARG A 182 3.95 28.38 -0.59
CA ARG A 182 3.84 29.21 -1.80
C ARG A 182 3.32 30.61 -1.51
N LYS A 183 2.44 30.76 -0.51
CA LYS A 183 1.98 32.06 -0.01
C LYS A 183 3.01 32.78 0.87
N LYS A 184 4.17 32.19 1.13
CA LYS A 184 5.24 32.69 2.02
C LYS A 184 4.79 32.88 3.47
N LEU A 185 3.75 32.15 3.89
CA LEU A 185 3.21 32.17 5.25
C LEU A 185 3.86 31.12 6.16
N PHE A 186 4.49 30.09 5.58
CA PHE A 186 5.17 29.03 6.32
C PHE A 186 6.51 28.67 5.65
N PRO A 187 7.60 28.46 6.42
CA PRO A 187 8.94 28.30 5.86
C PRO A 187 9.15 26.93 5.20
N SER A 188 8.50 25.87 5.70
CA SER A 188 8.63 24.52 5.16
C SER A 188 7.61 24.25 4.06
N GLY A 189 8.02 23.57 3.00
CA GLY A 189 7.12 23.08 1.94
C GLY A 189 6.95 21.56 1.97
N LEU A 190 6.52 21.01 0.83
CA LEU A 190 6.26 19.58 0.62
C LEU A 190 7.41 18.65 1.06
N MET A 191 8.66 19.08 0.89
CA MET A 191 9.86 18.29 1.19
C MET A 191 10.02 17.93 2.66
N ALA A 192 9.35 18.64 3.58
CA ALA A 192 9.33 18.26 4.99
C ALA A 192 8.71 16.88 5.23
N PHE A 193 7.75 16.48 4.40
CA PHE A 193 7.01 15.22 4.52
C PHE A 193 7.66 14.07 3.77
N LYS A 194 8.71 14.31 2.96
CA LYS A 194 9.40 13.27 2.18
C LYS A 194 10.05 12.20 3.07
N LYS A 195 10.38 12.53 4.32
CA LYS A 195 10.85 11.56 5.32
C LYS A 195 9.74 10.65 5.87
N VAL A 196 8.48 11.07 5.74
CA VAL A 196 7.30 10.32 6.17
C VAL A 196 6.79 9.43 5.04
N THR A 197 6.71 9.95 3.81
CA THR A 197 6.34 9.15 2.64
C THR A 197 6.92 9.72 1.36
N PHE A 198 7.34 8.85 0.45
CA PHE A 198 7.82 9.25 -0.88
C PHE A 198 6.69 9.61 -1.84
N ASN A 199 5.45 9.18 -1.55
CA ASN A 199 4.30 9.43 -2.40
C ASN A 199 3.80 10.89 -2.36
N ILE A 200 4.38 11.72 -1.49
CA ILE A 200 3.93 13.10 -1.28
C ILE A 200 4.14 14.00 -2.51
N GLU A 201 5.01 13.58 -3.45
CA GLU A 201 5.27 14.29 -4.70
C GLU A 201 4.02 14.47 -5.55
N GLU A 202 2.99 13.64 -5.39
CA GLU A 202 1.68 13.81 -6.03
C GLU A 202 1.01 15.16 -5.72
N GLU A 203 1.21 15.67 -4.50
CA GLU A 203 0.56 16.93 -4.07
C GLU A 203 1.26 18.16 -4.67
N ALA A 204 2.42 18.00 -5.32
CA ALA A 204 3.10 19.09 -6.01
C ALA A 204 2.29 19.64 -7.21
N ALA A 205 1.35 18.84 -7.75
CA ALA A 205 0.50 19.18 -8.89
C ALA A 205 -0.49 20.34 -8.61
N MET A 206 -0.62 20.77 -7.36
CA MET A 206 -1.43 21.93 -7.00
C MET A 206 -0.99 23.20 -7.76
N LYS A 207 -1.94 24.05 -8.15
CA LYS A 207 -1.63 25.34 -8.81
C LYS A 207 -1.87 26.49 -7.83
N GLU A 208 -1.15 27.60 -8.02
CA GLU A 208 -1.40 28.82 -7.24
C GLU A 208 -2.76 29.41 -7.65
N ASP A 209 -3.73 29.26 -6.75
CA ASP A 209 -5.07 29.80 -6.94
C ASP A 209 -5.05 31.33 -6.89
N THR A 210 -5.06 31.96 -8.07
CA THR A 210 -5.16 33.41 -8.24
C THR A 210 -6.58 33.96 -8.03
N GLY A 211 -7.57 33.08 -7.86
CA GLY A 211 -9.00 33.43 -7.80
C GLY A 211 -9.71 33.18 -6.46
N ILE A 212 -9.06 32.51 -5.50
CA ILE A 212 -9.66 32.19 -4.20
C ILE A 212 -9.06 33.11 -3.13
N GLN A 213 -9.73 34.22 -2.83
CA GLN A 213 -9.40 35.06 -1.67
C GLN A 213 -10.01 34.53 -0.35
N ASP A 214 -10.79 33.44 -0.38
CA ASP A 214 -11.62 32.97 0.75
C ASP A 214 -11.22 31.60 1.36
N VAL A 215 -10.21 30.89 0.85
CA VAL A 215 -9.71 29.67 1.50
C VAL A 215 -8.61 30.05 2.48
N TYR A 216 -9.03 30.26 3.72
CA TYR A 216 -8.17 30.59 4.86
C TYR A 216 -7.49 29.32 5.37
N TYR A 217 -6.58 28.74 4.58
CA TYR A 217 -5.52 27.95 5.20
C TYR A 217 -4.69 28.91 6.02
N THR A 218 -4.79 28.79 7.35
CA THR A 218 -3.99 29.55 8.30
C THR A 218 -2.98 28.61 8.95
N GLU A 219 -2.00 29.20 9.66
CA GLU A 219 -1.07 28.42 10.48
C GLU A 219 -1.81 27.59 11.55
N GLU A 220 -2.98 28.05 12.02
CA GLU A 220 -3.83 27.31 12.97
C GLU A 220 -4.48 26.07 12.32
N VAL A 221 -5.04 26.21 11.12
CA VAL A 221 -5.59 25.06 10.39
C VAL A 221 -4.51 24.03 10.06
N LEU A 222 -3.30 24.48 9.70
CA LEU A 222 -2.17 23.58 9.52
C LEU A 222 -1.85 22.83 10.82
N LEU A 223 -1.79 23.53 11.95
CA LEU A 223 -1.48 22.95 13.25
C LEU A 223 -2.47 21.84 13.62
N GLU A 224 -3.78 22.07 13.45
CA GLU A 224 -4.83 21.07 13.67
C GLU A 224 -4.62 19.82 12.80
N HIS A 225 -4.31 20.00 11.51
CA HIS A 225 -4.05 18.86 10.61
C HIS A 225 -2.78 18.08 11.01
N LEU A 226 -1.74 18.76 11.47
CA LEU A 226 -0.50 18.11 11.94
C LEU A 226 -0.74 17.34 13.25
N GLU A 227 -1.53 17.87 14.18
CA GLU A 227 -1.94 17.17 15.40
C GLU A 227 -2.70 15.88 15.07
N VAL A 228 -3.66 15.94 14.13
CA VAL A 228 -4.38 14.75 13.64
C VAL A 228 -3.42 13.73 13.00
N CYS A 229 -2.39 14.18 12.27
CA CYS A 229 -1.37 13.28 11.73
C CYS A 229 -0.61 12.53 12.84
N VAL A 230 -0.24 13.22 13.92
CA VAL A 230 0.44 12.60 15.07
C VAL A 230 -0.43 11.51 15.69
N GLU A 231 -1.70 11.81 15.95
CA GLU A 231 -2.63 10.82 16.51
C GLU A 231 -2.87 9.62 15.57
N ALA A 232 -3.01 9.88 14.27
CA ALA A 232 -3.23 8.83 13.29
C ALA A 232 -2.00 7.91 13.15
N LEU A 233 -0.79 8.48 13.14
CA LEU A 233 0.46 7.70 13.11
C LEU A 233 0.65 6.87 14.37
N TRP A 234 0.25 7.40 15.53
CA TRP A 234 0.23 6.65 16.79
C TRP A 234 -0.71 5.45 16.69
N LYS A 235 -1.96 5.67 16.27
CA LYS A 235 -2.97 4.61 16.09
C LYS A 235 -2.54 3.56 15.05
N ALA A 236 -1.80 3.97 14.02
CA ALA A 236 -1.26 3.08 13.00
C ALA A 236 0.01 2.31 13.44
N GLU A 237 0.47 2.47 14.68
CA GLU A 237 1.69 1.85 15.22
C GLU A 237 2.99 2.22 14.46
N ARG A 238 2.99 3.40 13.82
CA ARG A 238 4.14 3.96 13.08
C ARG A 238 4.81 5.07 13.88
N TYR A 239 5.24 4.71 15.07
CA TYR A 239 5.80 5.61 16.09
C TYR A 239 7.03 6.39 15.59
N GLU A 240 7.86 5.77 14.75
CA GLU A 240 9.09 6.34 14.19
C GLU A 240 8.83 7.61 13.38
N LEU A 241 7.64 7.75 12.80
CA LEU A 241 7.28 8.87 11.92
C LEU A 241 6.80 10.10 12.69
N ILE A 242 6.35 9.92 13.93
CA ILE A 242 5.78 11.00 14.76
C ILE A 242 6.78 12.14 14.94
N THR A 243 8.07 11.82 15.09
CA THR A 243 9.13 12.84 15.24
C THR A 243 9.23 13.78 14.04
N HIS A 244 8.97 13.28 12.82
CA HIS A 244 9.05 14.10 11.61
C HIS A 244 7.91 15.12 11.53
N ILE A 245 6.71 14.73 11.96
CA ILE A 245 5.57 15.64 12.06
C ILE A 245 5.74 16.62 13.22
N ALA A 246 6.18 16.14 14.39
CA ALA A 246 6.39 16.97 15.58
C ALA A 246 7.38 18.11 15.33
N LYS A 247 8.43 17.89 14.51
CA LYS A 247 9.38 18.93 14.11
C LYS A 247 8.76 20.11 13.35
N LEU A 248 7.58 19.95 12.78
CA LEU A 248 6.82 21.03 12.14
C LEU A 248 5.93 21.78 13.14
N ILE A 249 5.47 21.09 14.18
CA ILE A 249 4.58 21.63 15.22
C ILE A 249 5.36 22.44 16.27
N ILE A 250 6.52 21.92 16.71
CA ILE A 250 7.32 22.50 17.82
C ILE A 250 7.60 24.00 17.63
N PRO A 251 8.11 24.48 16.46
CA PRO A 251 8.41 25.90 16.28
C PRO A 251 7.16 26.81 16.39
N ILE A 252 5.98 26.28 16.03
CA ILE A 252 4.71 27.01 16.12
C ILE A 252 4.32 27.20 17.59
N TYR A 253 4.36 26.13 18.39
CA TYR A 253 4.05 26.21 19.82
C TYR A 253 5.05 27.07 20.59
N GLU A 254 6.34 27.01 20.27
CA GLU A 254 7.37 27.85 20.89
C GLU A 254 7.11 29.34 20.62
N LYS A 255 6.83 29.71 19.35
CA LYS A 255 6.51 31.09 18.97
C LYS A 255 5.24 31.62 19.66
N ARG A 256 4.27 30.75 19.91
CA ARG A 256 2.99 31.10 20.57
C ARG A 256 3.02 30.98 22.09
N ASN A 257 4.14 30.53 22.69
CA ASN A 257 4.26 30.23 24.11
C ASN A 257 3.24 29.19 24.63
N GLU A 258 2.85 28.23 23.79
CA GLU A 258 1.89 27.16 24.14
C GLU A 258 2.59 26.00 24.90
N TYR A 259 3.18 26.30 26.05
CA TYR A 259 4.03 25.37 26.81
C TYR A 259 3.32 24.08 27.25
N GLU A 260 2.02 24.14 27.53
CA GLU A 260 1.24 22.96 27.90
C GLU A 260 1.12 21.97 26.73
N LYS A 261 0.84 22.46 25.52
CA LYS A 261 0.79 21.61 24.32
C LYS A 261 2.16 21.09 23.94
N LEU A 262 3.20 21.92 24.09
CA LEU A 262 4.59 21.51 23.90
C LEU A 262 4.96 20.34 24.84
N SER A 263 4.59 20.42 26.13
CA SER A 263 4.80 19.35 27.11
C SER A 263 4.10 18.05 26.70
N ARG A 264 2.83 18.12 26.29
CA ARG A 264 2.06 16.95 25.80
C ARG A 264 2.68 16.33 24.54
N LEU A 265 3.18 17.15 23.62
CA LEU A 265 3.86 16.67 22.40
C LEU A 265 5.17 15.94 22.74
N TYR A 266 5.98 16.49 23.65
CA TYR A 266 7.20 15.82 24.11
C TYR A 266 6.91 14.53 24.89
N ASP A 267 5.85 14.48 25.71
CA ASP A 267 5.39 13.22 26.33
C ASP A 267 4.99 12.18 25.28
N THR A 268 4.27 12.61 24.23
CA THR A 268 3.91 11.72 23.11
C THR A 268 5.15 11.17 22.41
N LEU A 269 6.16 12.01 22.15
CA LEU A 269 7.43 11.58 21.57
C LEU A 269 8.19 10.61 22.49
N HIS A 270 8.24 10.89 23.79
CA HIS A 270 8.86 10.01 24.77
C HIS A 270 8.20 8.62 24.76
N ARG A 271 6.86 8.57 24.84
CA ARG A 271 6.10 7.31 24.76
C ARG A 271 6.29 6.59 23.43
N ALA A 272 6.42 7.33 22.32
CA ALA A 272 6.67 6.76 21.01
C ALA A 272 8.02 6.00 20.98
N TYR A 273 9.09 6.59 21.52
CA TYR A 273 10.38 5.92 21.62
C TYR A 273 10.38 4.72 22.56
N ILE A 274 9.67 4.79 23.69
CA ILE A 274 9.46 3.61 24.56
C ILE A 274 8.78 2.49 23.77
N LYS A 275 7.70 2.80 23.07
CA LYS A 275 6.97 1.81 22.26
C LYS A 275 7.84 1.22 21.16
N ILE A 276 8.69 2.01 20.49
CA ILE A 276 9.65 1.52 19.49
C ILE A 276 10.59 0.48 20.10
N MET A 277 11.16 0.77 21.28
CA MET A 277 12.05 -0.18 21.97
C MET A 277 11.32 -1.47 22.36
N GLU A 278 10.11 -1.36 22.93
CA GLU A 278 9.28 -2.52 23.30
C GLU A 278 8.95 -3.42 22.09
N VAL A 279 8.57 -2.83 20.95
CA VAL A 279 8.21 -3.61 19.76
C VAL A 279 9.42 -4.20 19.04
N ILE A 280 10.59 -3.54 19.09
CA ILE A 280 11.83 -4.09 18.56
C ILE A 280 12.27 -5.31 19.38
N GLN A 281 12.17 -5.23 20.71
CA GLN A 281 12.55 -6.35 21.58
C GLN A 281 11.56 -7.52 21.50
N SER A 282 10.26 -7.23 21.50
CA SER A 282 9.23 -8.28 21.48
C SER A 282 9.00 -8.89 20.09
N GLY A 283 9.31 -8.17 19.01
CA GLY A 283 9.02 -8.59 17.63
C GLY A 283 7.53 -8.72 17.30
N ARG A 284 6.63 -8.20 18.15
CA ARG A 284 5.18 -8.43 18.06
C ARG A 284 4.42 -7.41 17.19
N ARG A 285 5.11 -6.42 16.62
CA ARG A 285 4.46 -5.42 15.77
C ARG A 285 4.25 -5.97 14.36
N LEU A 286 2.99 -6.07 13.96
CA LEU A 286 2.57 -6.69 12.70
C LEU A 286 1.93 -5.64 11.79
N LEU A 287 2.75 -4.99 10.96
CA LEU A 287 2.33 -3.88 10.08
C LEU A 287 1.57 -4.32 8.82
N GLY A 288 1.49 -5.63 8.57
CA GLY A 288 0.71 -6.24 7.50
C GLY A 288 1.47 -7.26 6.65
N THR A 289 0.71 -8.04 5.89
CA THR A 289 1.21 -9.01 4.90
C THR A 289 0.90 -8.51 3.48
N TYR A 290 1.62 -9.01 2.47
CA TYR A 290 1.48 -8.54 1.10
C TYR A 290 1.14 -9.69 0.15
N PHE A 291 0.24 -9.42 -0.79
CA PHE A 291 -0.21 -10.39 -1.79
C PHE A 291 -0.25 -9.75 -3.17
N ARG A 292 0.27 -10.44 -4.19
CA ARG A 292 -0.04 -10.13 -5.58
C ARG A 292 -1.44 -10.69 -5.89
N VAL A 293 -2.32 -9.84 -6.40
CA VAL A 293 -3.65 -10.20 -6.91
C VAL A 293 -3.75 -9.78 -8.38
N GLY A 294 -3.99 -10.73 -9.26
CA GLY A 294 -4.22 -10.50 -10.69
C GLY A 294 -5.65 -10.87 -11.09
N PHE A 295 -6.28 -10.06 -11.93
CA PHE A 295 -7.65 -10.27 -12.40
C PHE A 295 -7.66 -10.68 -13.87
N TYR A 296 -8.39 -11.74 -14.21
CA TYR A 296 -8.48 -12.25 -15.58
C TYR A 296 -9.91 -12.68 -15.91
N GLY A 297 -10.43 -12.21 -17.04
CA GLY A 297 -11.81 -12.42 -17.47
C GLY A 297 -12.44 -11.13 -17.98
N GLN A 298 -12.16 -10.76 -19.23
CA GLN A 298 -12.63 -9.52 -19.89
C GLN A 298 -14.14 -9.27 -19.75
N ALA A 299 -14.97 -10.32 -19.76
CA ALA A 299 -16.43 -10.21 -19.65
C ALA A 299 -16.92 -9.80 -18.25
N PHE A 300 -16.09 -9.94 -17.21
CA PHE A 300 -16.44 -9.66 -15.82
C PHE A 300 -15.68 -8.46 -15.26
N PHE A 301 -14.37 -8.40 -15.54
CA PHE A 301 -13.46 -7.41 -14.95
C PHE A 301 -13.27 -6.17 -15.81
N GLU A 302 -13.69 -6.20 -17.09
CA GLU A 302 -13.63 -5.06 -18.01
C GLU A 302 -12.25 -4.38 -18.06
N GLU A 303 -12.10 -3.21 -17.42
CA GLU A 303 -10.85 -2.46 -17.35
C GLU A 303 -9.78 -3.12 -16.47
N GLU A 304 -10.19 -3.95 -15.51
CA GLU A 304 -9.29 -4.64 -14.58
C GLU A 304 -8.71 -5.94 -15.18
N ASP A 305 -9.18 -6.38 -16.36
CA ASP A 305 -8.68 -7.58 -17.01
C ASP A 305 -7.18 -7.46 -17.34
N GLY A 306 -6.41 -8.43 -16.87
CA GLY A 306 -4.95 -8.50 -17.02
C GLY A 306 -4.17 -7.57 -16.10
N ARG A 307 -4.82 -6.81 -15.21
CA ARG A 307 -4.13 -5.95 -14.24
C ARG A 307 -3.69 -6.73 -13.00
N GLU A 308 -2.50 -6.41 -12.52
CA GLU A 308 -1.93 -6.97 -11.29
C GLU A 308 -1.75 -5.87 -10.24
N TYR A 309 -2.09 -6.20 -9.00
CA TYR A 309 -2.00 -5.31 -7.85
C TYR A 309 -1.25 -6.00 -6.71
N ILE A 310 -0.52 -5.22 -5.93
CA ILE A 310 -0.09 -5.64 -4.60
C ILE A 310 -1.13 -5.16 -3.59
N TYR A 311 -1.67 -6.10 -2.81
CA TYR A 311 -2.58 -5.87 -1.70
C TYR A 311 -1.79 -5.93 -0.40
N LYS A 312 -1.99 -4.94 0.47
CA LYS A 312 -1.49 -4.96 1.85
C LYS A 312 -2.62 -5.38 2.78
N GLU A 313 -2.53 -6.54 3.41
CA GLU A 313 -3.52 -7.05 4.37
C GLU A 313 -3.09 -6.84 5.83
N PRO A 314 -4.04 -6.76 6.77
CA PRO A 314 -3.75 -6.49 8.17
C PRO A 314 -3.02 -7.65 8.85
N LYS A 315 -2.11 -7.32 9.78
CA LYS A 315 -1.47 -8.26 10.71
C LYS A 315 -0.79 -9.46 10.00
N LEU A 316 -1.36 -10.66 10.16
CA LEU A 316 -0.85 -11.95 9.68
C LEU A 316 -1.88 -12.66 8.78
N THR A 317 -2.72 -11.89 8.08
CA THR A 317 -3.69 -12.46 7.13
C THR A 317 -2.99 -13.45 6.21
N GLY A 318 -3.53 -14.67 6.17
CA GLY A 318 -2.99 -15.79 5.42
C GLY A 318 -3.52 -15.86 3.98
N LEU A 319 -2.87 -16.65 3.14
CA LEU A 319 -3.26 -16.82 1.73
C LEU A 319 -4.71 -17.33 1.58
N SER A 320 -5.13 -18.25 2.46
CA SER A 320 -6.49 -18.80 2.47
C SER A 320 -7.54 -17.74 2.77
N GLU A 321 -7.28 -16.88 3.75
CA GLU A 321 -8.20 -15.83 4.21
C GLU A 321 -8.46 -14.80 3.11
N ILE A 322 -7.40 -14.25 2.50
CA ILE A 322 -7.57 -13.31 1.38
C ILE A 322 -8.21 -13.99 0.16
N SER A 323 -7.83 -15.23 -0.16
CA SER A 323 -8.41 -15.95 -1.30
C SER A 323 -9.90 -16.20 -1.10
N GLN A 324 -10.32 -16.58 0.11
CA GLN A 324 -11.74 -16.75 0.45
C GLN A 324 -12.48 -15.41 0.45
N ARG A 325 -11.89 -14.34 0.98
CA ARG A 325 -12.49 -13.00 0.97
C ARG A 325 -12.78 -12.53 -0.46
N LEU A 326 -11.80 -12.66 -1.36
CA LEU A 326 -11.97 -12.28 -2.76
C LEU A 326 -12.95 -13.21 -3.47
N LEU A 327 -12.90 -14.52 -3.22
CA LEU A 327 -13.86 -15.47 -3.79
C LEU A 327 -15.30 -15.16 -3.38
N THR A 328 -15.54 -14.83 -2.11
CA THR A 328 -16.87 -14.43 -1.60
C THR A 328 -17.31 -13.10 -2.21
N LEU A 329 -16.43 -12.10 -2.21
CA LEU A 329 -16.72 -10.77 -2.75
C LEU A 329 -17.15 -10.83 -4.23
N TYR A 330 -16.35 -11.48 -5.07
CA TYR A 330 -16.64 -11.58 -6.49
C TYR A 330 -17.70 -12.65 -6.80
N GLY A 331 -17.84 -13.67 -5.95
CA GLY A 331 -18.92 -14.65 -6.03
C GLY A 331 -20.30 -14.02 -5.78
N GLU A 332 -20.41 -13.09 -4.83
CA GLU A 332 -21.62 -12.29 -4.64
C GLU A 332 -21.93 -11.37 -5.82
N LYS A 333 -20.89 -10.90 -6.53
CA LYS A 333 -21.04 -9.98 -7.66
C LYS A 333 -21.38 -10.67 -8.98
N PHE A 334 -20.72 -11.79 -9.27
CA PHE A 334 -20.76 -12.47 -10.58
C PHE A 334 -21.43 -13.84 -10.56
N GLY A 335 -21.77 -14.37 -9.39
CA GLY A 335 -22.22 -15.76 -9.20
C GLY A 335 -21.09 -16.66 -8.73
N GLN A 336 -21.36 -17.49 -7.73
CA GLN A 336 -20.35 -18.31 -7.05
C GLN A 336 -19.71 -19.35 -7.99
N GLU A 337 -20.47 -19.84 -8.95
CA GLU A 337 -20.06 -20.78 -9.99
C GLU A 337 -19.13 -20.16 -11.05
N ASN A 338 -19.17 -18.83 -11.20
CA ASN A 338 -18.46 -18.10 -12.25
C ASN A 338 -17.06 -17.63 -11.82
N VAL A 339 -16.69 -17.78 -10.54
CA VAL A 339 -15.41 -17.27 -10.00
C VAL A 339 -14.47 -18.42 -9.64
N ARG A 340 -13.20 -18.31 -10.06
CA ARG A 340 -12.15 -19.29 -9.76
C ARG A 340 -10.88 -18.62 -9.26
N ILE A 341 -10.25 -19.21 -8.25
CA ILE A 341 -8.94 -18.78 -7.77
C ILE A 341 -7.84 -19.58 -8.47
N ILE A 342 -6.91 -18.88 -9.11
CA ILE A 342 -5.69 -19.47 -9.66
C ILE A 342 -4.68 -19.59 -8.52
N GLN A 343 -4.37 -20.83 -8.13
CA GLN A 343 -3.37 -21.13 -7.10
C GLN A 343 -1.95 -21.15 -7.64
N ASP A 344 -1.78 -21.29 -8.96
CA ASP A 344 -0.47 -21.22 -9.58
C ASP A 344 0.08 -19.80 -9.51
N SER A 345 1.36 -19.65 -9.13
CA SER A 345 2.04 -18.36 -9.10
C SER A 345 2.66 -17.97 -10.44
N ASN A 346 2.76 -18.91 -11.39
CA ASN A 346 3.27 -18.66 -12.74
C ASN A 346 2.53 -17.54 -13.48
N LYS A 347 3.20 -16.96 -14.48
CA LYS A 347 2.57 -15.98 -15.37
C LYS A 347 1.42 -16.65 -16.12
N VAL A 348 0.24 -16.08 -15.98
CA VAL A 348 -0.98 -16.63 -16.56
C VAL A 348 -1.02 -16.33 -18.05
N ASN A 349 -1.31 -17.34 -18.87
CA ASN A 349 -1.57 -17.15 -20.29
C ASN A 349 -3.09 -16.98 -20.49
N PRO A 350 -3.58 -15.79 -20.90
CA PRO A 350 -5.02 -15.55 -21.04
C PRO A 350 -5.71 -16.49 -22.03
N LYS A 351 -4.96 -17.07 -22.98
CA LYS A 351 -5.46 -18.00 -23.99
C LYS A 351 -5.82 -19.38 -23.44
N GLU A 352 -5.26 -19.75 -22.29
CA GLU A 352 -5.49 -21.05 -21.64
C GLU A 352 -6.63 -21.00 -20.63
N LEU A 353 -7.14 -19.81 -20.32
CA LEU A 353 -8.24 -19.61 -19.38
C LEU A 353 -9.61 -19.77 -20.07
N ASP A 354 -10.58 -20.34 -19.34
CA ASP A 354 -11.97 -20.33 -19.79
C ASP A 354 -12.51 -18.89 -19.73
N SER A 355 -12.84 -18.33 -20.90
CA SER A 355 -13.37 -16.97 -21.05
C SER A 355 -14.75 -16.76 -20.43
N ARG A 356 -15.44 -17.83 -20.02
CA ARG A 356 -16.74 -17.77 -19.34
C ARG A 356 -16.63 -17.60 -17.83
N LEU A 357 -15.42 -17.68 -17.27
CA LEU A 357 -15.17 -17.59 -15.84
C LEU A 357 -14.32 -16.36 -15.51
N ALA A 358 -14.56 -15.79 -14.34
CA ALA A 358 -13.74 -14.78 -13.70
C ALA A 358 -12.63 -15.47 -12.90
N HIS A 359 -11.38 -15.33 -13.33
CA HIS A 359 -10.23 -15.90 -12.65
C HIS A 359 -9.48 -14.84 -11.85
N ILE A 360 -9.15 -15.17 -10.61
CA ILE A 360 -8.38 -14.30 -9.71
C ILE A 360 -7.14 -15.06 -9.27
N GLN A 361 -5.97 -14.53 -9.57
CA GLN A 361 -4.70 -15.12 -9.14
C GLN A 361 -4.25 -14.46 -7.84
N VAL A 362 -3.98 -15.25 -6.80
CA VAL A 362 -3.51 -14.73 -5.51
C VAL A 362 -2.18 -15.37 -5.16
N THR A 363 -1.18 -14.57 -4.81
CA THR A 363 0.17 -15.07 -4.48
C THR A 363 0.78 -14.26 -3.37
N PHE A 364 1.26 -14.94 -2.33
CA PHE A 364 1.96 -14.29 -1.23
C PHE A 364 3.30 -13.71 -1.70
N VAL A 365 3.59 -12.48 -1.32
CA VAL A 365 4.84 -11.79 -1.66
C VAL A 365 5.50 -11.21 -0.40
N LYS A 366 6.82 -11.07 -0.44
CA LYS A 366 7.59 -10.41 0.64
C LYS A 366 8.22 -9.12 0.12
N PRO A 367 8.42 -8.08 0.96
CA PRO A 367 9.22 -6.93 0.57
C PRO A 367 10.62 -7.36 0.08
N TYR A 368 11.08 -6.76 -1.01
CA TYR A 368 12.36 -7.06 -1.64
C TYR A 368 13.33 -5.88 -1.52
N PHE A 369 14.56 -6.18 -1.14
CA PHE A 369 15.65 -5.22 -1.01
C PHE A 369 16.88 -5.73 -1.77
N ASP A 370 17.52 -4.84 -2.53
CA ASP A 370 18.75 -5.20 -3.23
C ASP A 370 19.92 -5.33 -2.24
N GLU A 371 21.04 -5.92 -2.68
CA GLU A 371 22.25 -6.09 -1.86
C GLU A 371 22.80 -4.76 -1.28
N LYS A 372 22.50 -3.63 -1.93
CA LYS A 372 22.87 -2.28 -1.45
C LYS A 372 21.93 -1.76 -0.36
N GLU A 373 20.64 -2.07 -0.44
CA GLU A 373 19.62 -1.57 0.49
C GLU A 373 19.45 -2.47 1.71
N ALA A 374 19.63 -3.79 1.55
CA ALA A 374 19.44 -4.75 2.62
C ALA A 374 20.26 -4.43 3.90
N PRO A 375 21.53 -3.97 3.81
CA PRO A 375 22.30 -3.56 4.98
C PRO A 375 21.80 -2.26 5.66
N GLU A 376 21.14 -1.38 4.90
CA GLU A 376 20.59 -0.11 5.43
C GLU A 376 19.30 -0.35 6.20
N LYS A 377 18.53 -1.37 5.82
CA LYS A 377 17.23 -1.74 6.41
C LYS A 377 17.43 -2.66 7.62
N LYS A 378 17.74 -2.09 8.77
CA LYS A 378 18.09 -2.84 9.99
C LYS A 378 16.84 -3.29 10.75
N THR A 379 15.85 -2.42 10.85
CA THR A 379 14.66 -2.64 11.68
C THR A 379 13.50 -3.22 10.87
N ASP A 380 12.56 -3.90 11.55
CA ASP A 380 11.35 -4.43 10.90
C ASP A 380 10.44 -3.29 10.39
N PHE A 381 10.51 -2.11 11.01
CA PHE A 381 9.82 -0.91 10.52
C PHE A 381 10.30 -0.51 9.13
N GLU A 382 11.62 -0.36 8.97
CA GLU A 382 12.23 0.08 7.71
C GLU A 382 11.97 -0.91 6.57
N LYS A 383 11.81 -2.19 6.90
CA LYS A 383 11.43 -3.26 5.96
C LYS A 383 9.95 -3.24 5.56
N CYS A 384 9.12 -2.49 6.29
CA CYS A 384 7.66 -2.40 6.10
C CYS A 384 7.18 -0.97 5.78
N HIS A 385 8.09 -0.03 5.53
CA HIS A 385 7.79 1.37 5.34
C HIS A 385 8.57 1.99 4.18
N ASN A 386 7.87 2.73 3.33
CA ASN A 386 8.34 3.25 2.04
C ASN A 386 8.94 2.14 1.16
N ILE A 387 8.19 1.05 0.99
CA ILE A 387 8.56 -0.10 0.16
C ILE A 387 7.72 -0.15 -1.12
N SER A 388 8.34 -0.44 -2.26
CA SER A 388 7.65 -0.57 -3.56
C SER A 388 8.00 -1.84 -4.32
N ARG A 389 8.89 -2.67 -3.77
CA ARG A 389 9.36 -3.88 -4.43
C ARG A 389 9.01 -5.11 -3.63
N PHE A 390 8.48 -6.11 -4.32
CA PHE A 390 7.95 -7.32 -3.71
C PHE A 390 8.44 -8.54 -4.47
N VAL A 391 8.79 -9.61 -3.76
CA VAL A 391 9.33 -10.83 -4.35
C VAL A 391 8.47 -12.04 -3.97
N PHE A 392 8.27 -12.91 -4.95
CA PHE A 392 7.85 -14.29 -4.73
C PHE A 392 8.73 -15.25 -5.52
N GLU A 393 8.71 -16.51 -5.13
CA GLU A 393 9.52 -17.55 -5.73
C GLU A 393 8.63 -18.68 -6.22
N THR A 394 8.86 -19.13 -7.46
CA THR A 394 8.12 -20.22 -8.08
C THR A 394 9.07 -21.37 -8.40
N PRO A 395 8.84 -22.57 -7.84
CA PRO A 395 9.65 -23.74 -8.15
C PRO A 395 9.30 -24.29 -9.53
N TYR A 396 10.31 -24.72 -10.28
CA TYR A 396 10.15 -25.40 -11.56
C TYR A 396 11.31 -26.35 -11.83
N THR A 397 11.17 -27.21 -12.82
CA THR A 397 12.22 -28.13 -13.29
C THR A 397 12.43 -27.94 -14.80
N MET A 398 13.59 -28.32 -15.32
CA MET A 398 13.87 -28.27 -16.76
C MET A 398 12.92 -29.14 -17.59
N SER A 399 12.28 -30.14 -16.97
CA SER A 399 11.26 -31.00 -17.57
C SER A 399 9.85 -30.38 -17.64
N GLY A 400 9.65 -29.18 -17.06
CA GLY A 400 8.37 -28.49 -17.01
C GLY A 400 7.49 -28.82 -15.79
N LYS A 401 7.91 -29.77 -14.93
CA LYS A 401 7.23 -30.04 -13.64
C LYS A 401 7.56 -28.97 -12.60
N LYS A 402 6.67 -28.75 -11.62
CA LYS A 402 6.89 -27.80 -10.51
C LYS A 402 7.96 -28.28 -9.51
N HIS A 403 7.90 -29.56 -9.16
CA HIS A 403 8.80 -30.18 -8.19
C HIS A 403 9.59 -31.32 -8.82
N GLY A 404 10.87 -31.42 -8.46
CA GLY A 404 11.78 -32.49 -8.88
C GLY A 404 12.81 -32.80 -7.80
N GLY A 405 13.80 -33.64 -8.14
CA GLY A 405 14.95 -33.88 -7.25
C GLY A 405 15.81 -32.63 -7.11
N VAL A 406 16.67 -32.59 -6.08
CA VAL A 406 17.56 -31.44 -5.81
C VAL A 406 18.46 -31.06 -7.00
N GLU A 407 18.79 -32.00 -7.87
CA GLU A 407 19.62 -31.80 -9.07
C GLU A 407 18.89 -31.15 -10.23
N GLU A 408 17.55 -31.23 -10.25
CA GLU A 408 16.69 -30.71 -11.32
C GLU A 408 15.85 -29.50 -10.86
N GLN A 409 15.80 -29.27 -9.55
CA GLN A 409 14.97 -28.23 -8.95
C GLN A 409 15.55 -26.85 -9.22
N CYS A 410 14.91 -26.12 -10.12
CA CYS A 410 15.17 -24.71 -10.36
C CYS A 410 14.19 -23.84 -9.56
N LYS A 411 14.53 -22.55 -9.43
CA LYS A 411 13.68 -21.57 -8.77
C LYS A 411 13.63 -20.29 -9.59
N ARG A 412 12.43 -19.79 -9.89
CA ARG A 412 12.25 -18.48 -10.52
C ARG A 412 11.90 -17.47 -9.44
N ARG A 413 12.71 -16.42 -9.32
CA ARG A 413 12.48 -15.30 -8.42
C ARG A 413 11.89 -14.15 -9.24
N THR A 414 10.66 -13.76 -8.92
CA THR A 414 9.96 -12.67 -9.59
C THR A 414 9.86 -11.49 -8.66
N VAL A 415 10.44 -10.36 -9.06
CA VAL A 415 10.40 -9.09 -8.34
C VAL A 415 9.42 -8.15 -9.04
N LEU A 416 8.36 -7.79 -8.34
CA LEU A 416 7.32 -6.87 -8.76
C LEU A 416 7.63 -5.47 -8.21
N THR A 417 7.40 -4.44 -9.02
CA THR A 417 7.53 -3.03 -8.63
C THR A 417 6.19 -2.34 -8.76
N THR A 418 5.73 -1.71 -7.68
CA THR A 418 4.46 -0.98 -7.63
C THR A 418 4.62 0.48 -8.06
N ALA A 419 3.53 1.08 -8.54
CA ALA A 419 3.51 2.49 -8.95
C ALA A 419 3.86 3.47 -7.81
N HIS A 420 3.48 3.13 -6.58
CA HIS A 420 3.66 3.93 -5.36
C HIS A 420 4.22 3.05 -4.24
N THR A 421 4.77 3.67 -3.20
CA THR A 421 5.30 2.96 -2.03
C THR A 421 4.22 2.68 -0.99
N PHE A 422 4.33 1.58 -0.25
CA PHE A 422 3.53 1.31 0.95
C PHE A 422 4.17 1.88 2.23
N PRO A 423 3.37 2.35 3.20
CA PRO A 423 1.92 2.56 3.14
C PRO A 423 1.55 3.71 2.20
N TYR A 424 0.32 3.70 1.69
CA TYR A 424 -0.21 4.70 0.77
C TYR A 424 -1.64 5.10 1.15
N VAL A 425 -2.24 6.06 0.45
CA VAL A 425 -3.67 6.40 0.60
C VAL A 425 -4.61 5.29 0.12
N LYS A 426 -4.06 4.22 -0.50
CA LYS A 426 -4.79 3.02 -0.92
C LYS A 426 -4.14 1.76 -0.39
N LYS A 427 -4.97 0.75 -0.09
CA LYS A 427 -4.55 -0.57 0.40
C LYS A 427 -4.02 -1.50 -0.72
N ARG A 428 -4.40 -1.24 -1.98
CA ARG A 428 -3.86 -1.92 -3.16
C ARG A 428 -3.19 -0.93 -4.11
N ILE A 429 -2.07 -1.35 -4.71
CA ILE A 429 -1.28 -0.53 -5.63
C ILE A 429 -0.93 -1.37 -6.85
N GLU A 430 -1.13 -0.80 -8.04
CA GLU A 430 -0.86 -1.45 -9.33
C GLU A 430 0.63 -1.77 -9.50
N VAL A 431 0.90 -2.94 -10.08
CA VAL A 431 2.25 -3.37 -10.49
C VAL A 431 2.58 -2.75 -11.84
N VAL A 432 3.67 -1.97 -11.89
CA VAL A 432 4.12 -1.27 -13.12
C VAL A 432 5.39 -1.87 -13.71
N GLY A 433 6.06 -2.76 -12.97
CA GLY A 433 7.30 -3.39 -13.42
C GLY A 433 7.45 -4.79 -12.87
N GLU A 434 8.04 -5.67 -13.68
CA GLU A 434 8.32 -7.06 -13.33
C GLU A 434 9.75 -7.40 -13.77
N LYS A 435 10.53 -7.99 -12.87
CA LYS A 435 11.87 -8.52 -13.16
C LYS A 435 11.95 -9.97 -12.69
N GLN A 436 12.27 -10.87 -13.60
CA GLN A 436 12.45 -12.29 -13.30
C GLN A 436 13.94 -12.67 -13.30
N VAL A 437 14.33 -13.49 -12.34
CA VAL A 437 15.67 -14.09 -12.25
C VAL A 437 15.50 -15.59 -12.06
N GLU A 438 16.12 -16.38 -12.93
CA GLU A 438 16.09 -17.83 -12.86
C GLU A 438 17.34 -18.36 -12.16
N LEU A 439 17.14 -19.12 -11.09
CA LEU A 439 18.19 -19.78 -10.32
C LEU A 439 18.28 -21.24 -10.78
N LYS A 440 19.49 -21.65 -11.12
CA LYS A 440 19.81 -23.05 -11.44
C LYS A 440 19.84 -23.89 -10.15
N PRO A 441 19.82 -25.23 -10.22
CA PRO A 441 19.74 -26.09 -9.03
C PRO A 441 20.84 -25.83 -7.99
N VAL A 442 22.08 -25.62 -8.43
CA VAL A 442 23.19 -25.24 -7.52
C VAL A 442 22.98 -23.88 -6.86
N ASP A 443 22.37 -22.91 -7.55
CA ASP A 443 22.04 -21.60 -6.98
C ASP A 443 20.92 -21.69 -5.96
N VAL A 444 19.95 -22.59 -6.18
CA VAL A 444 18.89 -22.88 -5.21
C VAL A 444 19.48 -23.45 -3.93
N ALA A 445 20.40 -24.42 -4.05
CA ALA A 445 21.11 -24.98 -2.90
C ALA A 445 21.88 -23.90 -2.12
N ILE A 446 22.62 -23.03 -2.82
CA ILE A 446 23.35 -21.91 -2.21
C ILE A 446 22.41 -20.96 -1.48
N ASP A 447 21.32 -20.55 -2.12
CA ASP A 447 20.35 -19.59 -1.57
C ASP A 447 19.63 -20.14 -0.33
N GLU A 448 19.18 -21.40 -0.37
CA GLU A 448 18.54 -22.05 0.77
C GLU A 448 19.49 -22.29 1.94
N MET A 449 20.72 -22.75 1.66
CA MET A 449 21.72 -22.96 2.71
C MET A 449 22.15 -21.65 3.35
N LYS A 450 22.34 -20.57 2.57
CA LYS A 450 22.60 -19.23 3.13
C LYS A 450 21.48 -18.77 4.04
N ALA A 451 20.23 -18.89 3.60
CA ALA A 451 19.07 -18.47 4.37
C ALA A 451 18.96 -19.26 5.69
N ARG A 452 19.17 -20.58 5.63
CA ARG A 452 19.13 -21.48 6.79
C ARG A 452 20.24 -21.17 7.80
N THR A 453 21.48 -20.98 7.33
CA THR A 453 22.62 -20.59 8.18
C THR A 453 22.38 -19.23 8.83
N ALA A 454 21.90 -18.23 8.07
CA ALA A 454 21.62 -16.91 8.61
C ALA A 454 20.50 -16.90 9.64
N GLU A 455 19.44 -17.70 9.43
CA GLU A 455 18.35 -17.86 10.40
C GLU A 455 18.85 -18.47 11.72
N LEU A 456 19.66 -19.54 11.64
CA LEU A 456 20.20 -20.20 12.83
C LEU A 456 21.19 -19.30 13.59
N ALA A 457 22.09 -18.62 12.86
CA ALA A 457 23.02 -17.67 13.45
C ALA A 457 22.29 -16.51 14.14
N LYS A 458 21.19 -16.01 13.55
CA LYS A 458 20.36 -14.96 14.17
C LYS A 458 19.77 -15.44 15.49
N LEU A 459 19.21 -16.66 15.54
CA LEU A 459 18.67 -17.24 16.78
C LEU A 459 19.75 -17.39 17.86
N CYS A 460 20.96 -17.81 17.48
CA CYS A 460 22.09 -17.95 18.40
C CYS A 460 22.61 -16.60 18.93
N SER A 461 22.46 -15.52 18.16
CA SER A 461 22.90 -14.17 18.55
C SER A 461 21.89 -13.40 19.42
N SER A 462 20.70 -13.96 19.65
CA SER A 462 19.65 -13.29 20.42
C SER A 462 20.01 -13.20 21.90
N GLN A 463 19.75 -12.06 22.54
CA GLN A 463 20.01 -11.86 23.98
C GLN A 463 19.09 -12.74 24.85
N GLU A 464 17.87 -12.97 24.40
CA GLU A 464 16.96 -13.98 24.95
C GLU A 464 16.68 -15.01 23.86
N VAL A 465 17.12 -16.24 24.08
CA VAL A 465 16.99 -17.33 23.11
C VAL A 465 15.64 -18.03 23.32
N ASP A 466 14.79 -18.02 22.30
CA ASP A 466 13.59 -18.85 22.26
C ASP A 466 14.01 -20.30 22.03
N MET A 467 14.05 -21.08 23.12
CA MET A 467 14.47 -22.48 23.12
C MET A 467 13.66 -23.32 22.12
N ILE A 468 12.34 -23.10 22.01
CA ILE A 468 11.47 -23.90 21.14
C ILE A 468 11.78 -23.61 19.67
N GLN A 469 11.91 -22.32 19.31
CA GLN A 469 12.28 -21.96 17.94
C GLN A 469 13.69 -22.44 17.58
N LEU A 470 14.65 -22.32 18.50
CA LEU A 470 16.01 -22.83 18.29
C LEU A 470 15.98 -24.35 18.06
N GLN A 471 15.31 -25.10 18.92
CA GLN A 471 15.19 -26.56 18.80
C GLN A 471 14.51 -26.97 17.50
N LEU A 472 13.41 -26.31 17.12
CA LEU A 472 12.69 -26.59 15.88
C LEU A 472 13.58 -26.40 14.64
N LYS A 473 14.32 -25.28 14.59
CA LYS A 473 15.21 -24.97 13.47
C LYS A 473 16.43 -25.86 13.45
N LEU A 474 17.04 -26.11 14.60
CA LEU A 474 18.20 -26.99 14.74
C LEU A 474 17.85 -28.42 14.33
N GLN A 475 16.73 -28.96 14.83
CA GLN A 475 16.25 -30.30 14.45
C GLN A 475 16.01 -30.40 12.94
N GLY A 476 15.40 -29.38 12.32
CA GLY A 476 15.21 -29.31 10.86
C GLY A 476 16.51 -29.17 10.05
N CYS A 477 17.64 -28.91 10.70
CA CYS A 477 18.97 -28.86 10.10
C CYS A 477 19.68 -30.21 10.21
N VAL A 478 19.75 -30.80 11.40
CA VAL A 478 20.59 -31.98 11.70
C VAL A 478 19.84 -33.31 11.72
N SER A 479 18.52 -33.29 11.92
CA SER A 479 17.68 -34.48 12.11
C SER A 479 16.48 -34.47 11.16
N VAL A 480 16.75 -34.38 9.87
CA VAL A 480 15.69 -34.26 8.85
C VAL A 480 15.04 -35.63 8.62
N GLN A 481 13.73 -35.73 8.89
CA GLN A 481 12.98 -36.99 8.76
C GLN A 481 12.10 -37.07 7.49
N VAL A 482 11.66 -35.92 6.97
CA VAL A 482 10.65 -35.86 5.89
C VAL A 482 11.23 -35.32 4.57
N ASN A 483 12.06 -34.28 4.65
CA ASN A 483 12.70 -33.66 3.48
C ASN A 483 14.07 -34.30 3.20
N ALA A 484 14.61 -34.11 1.99
CA ALA A 484 15.92 -34.65 1.61
C ALA A 484 17.10 -34.13 2.46
N GLY A 485 16.91 -33.00 3.14
CA GLY A 485 17.87 -32.42 4.08
C GLY A 485 19.08 -31.73 3.43
N PRO A 486 19.92 -31.01 4.21
CA PRO A 486 21.10 -30.31 3.69
C PRO A 486 22.09 -31.23 2.97
N MET A 487 22.26 -32.47 3.45
CA MET A 487 23.20 -33.43 2.86
C MET A 487 22.85 -33.83 1.43
N ALA A 488 21.58 -33.74 1.02
CA ALA A 488 21.22 -33.95 -0.38
C ALA A 488 21.89 -32.94 -1.31
N TYR A 489 22.06 -31.68 -0.87
CA TYR A 489 22.79 -30.67 -1.64
C TYR A 489 24.29 -30.96 -1.71
N ALA A 490 24.89 -31.44 -0.62
CA ALA A 490 26.30 -31.84 -0.62
C ALA A 490 26.55 -33.00 -1.59
N ARG A 491 25.76 -34.08 -1.53
CA ARG A 491 25.87 -35.25 -2.44
C ARG A 491 25.62 -34.88 -3.90
N ALA A 492 24.72 -33.93 -4.17
CA ALA A 492 24.37 -33.52 -5.52
C ALA A 492 25.42 -32.61 -6.18
N PHE A 493 26.04 -31.71 -5.41
CA PHE A 493 26.82 -30.60 -5.97
C PHE A 493 28.27 -30.51 -5.50
N LEU A 494 28.67 -31.25 -4.45
CA LEU A 494 30.02 -31.19 -3.87
C LEU A 494 30.81 -32.49 -4.03
N ASP A 495 30.16 -33.60 -4.38
CA ASP A 495 30.80 -34.91 -4.59
C ASP A 495 31.62 -34.92 -5.89
N ASP A 496 32.94 -35.13 -5.75
CA ASP A 496 33.92 -35.17 -6.83
C ASP A 496 33.69 -36.34 -7.83
N SER A 497 32.89 -37.35 -7.45
CA SER A 497 32.56 -38.49 -8.32
C SER A 497 31.55 -38.16 -9.42
N LYS A 498 30.85 -37.02 -9.33
CA LYS A 498 29.85 -36.60 -10.32
C LYS A 498 30.44 -35.72 -11.43
N PRO A 499 29.86 -35.70 -12.65
CA PRO A 499 30.43 -34.98 -13.80
C PRO A 499 30.36 -33.45 -13.72
N ASN A 500 29.95 -32.88 -12.58
CA ASN A 500 29.87 -31.44 -12.37
C ASN A 500 31.13 -30.96 -11.65
N PRO A 501 31.80 -29.90 -12.13
CA PRO A 501 33.12 -29.54 -11.63
C PRO A 501 33.00 -28.99 -10.20
N SER A 502 33.45 -29.78 -9.23
CA SER A 502 33.80 -29.35 -7.88
C SER A 502 34.79 -28.18 -7.85
N GLY A 503 35.46 -27.92 -8.98
CA GLY A 503 36.28 -26.72 -9.24
C GLY A 503 35.52 -25.45 -9.61
N SER A 504 34.19 -25.46 -9.77
CA SER A 504 33.43 -24.25 -10.12
C SER A 504 33.41 -23.24 -8.97
N LYS A 505 33.36 -21.94 -9.31
CA LYS A 505 33.24 -20.85 -8.31
C LYS A 505 32.03 -21.05 -7.37
N LYS A 506 30.93 -21.59 -7.89
CA LYS A 506 29.70 -21.87 -7.13
C LYS A 506 29.85 -23.07 -6.19
N ALA A 507 30.57 -24.11 -6.59
CA ALA A 507 30.88 -25.23 -5.70
C ALA A 507 31.75 -24.77 -4.52
N LYS A 508 32.76 -23.92 -4.76
CA LYS A 508 33.57 -23.31 -3.69
C LYS A 508 32.73 -22.48 -2.73
N GLU A 509 31.85 -21.63 -3.27
CA GLU A 509 30.91 -20.84 -2.48
C GLU A 509 29.98 -21.73 -1.63
N LEU A 510 29.45 -22.82 -2.22
CA LEU A 510 28.62 -23.78 -1.50
C LEU A 510 29.41 -24.48 -0.37
N LYS A 511 30.66 -24.89 -0.62
CA LYS A 511 31.57 -25.42 0.43
C LYS A 511 31.73 -24.42 1.59
N ASP A 512 32.01 -23.15 1.29
CA ASP A 512 32.17 -22.10 2.31
C ASP A 512 30.89 -21.92 3.15
N ILE A 513 29.71 -21.98 2.52
CA ILE A 513 28.41 -21.89 3.21
C ILE A 513 28.19 -23.09 4.12
N PHE A 514 28.56 -24.29 3.67
CA PHE A 514 28.50 -25.49 4.49
C PHE A 514 29.41 -25.41 5.71
N ARG A 515 30.63 -24.82 5.60
CA ARG A 515 31.49 -24.59 6.78
C ARG A 515 30.79 -23.71 7.81
N ARG A 516 30.26 -22.56 7.37
CA ARG A 516 29.49 -21.65 8.23
C ARG A 516 28.21 -22.29 8.80
N PHE A 517 27.58 -23.17 8.03
CA PHE A 517 26.41 -23.92 8.48
C PHE A 517 26.75 -24.87 9.62
N VAL A 518 27.85 -25.62 9.51
CA VAL A 518 28.36 -26.48 10.57
C VAL A 518 28.69 -25.68 11.82
N GLU A 519 29.40 -24.55 11.69
CA GLU A 519 29.69 -23.63 12.79
C GLU A 519 28.41 -23.15 13.48
N ALA A 520 27.40 -22.70 12.71
CA ALA A 520 26.13 -22.25 13.26
C ALA A 520 25.35 -23.38 13.96
N CYS A 521 25.37 -24.61 13.42
CA CYS A 521 24.77 -25.78 14.06
C CYS A 521 25.48 -26.16 15.36
N SER A 522 26.81 -26.09 15.39
CA SER A 522 27.60 -26.33 16.61
C SER A 522 27.25 -25.31 17.68
N MET A 523 27.25 -24.03 17.34
CA MET A 523 26.86 -22.96 18.28
C MET A 523 25.43 -23.15 18.80
N ALA A 524 24.50 -23.53 17.92
CA ALA A 524 23.11 -23.80 18.30
C ALA A 524 22.99 -24.99 19.27
N LEU A 525 23.78 -26.05 19.07
CA LEU A 525 23.85 -27.18 19.98
C LEU A 525 24.41 -26.76 21.35
N ASP A 526 25.51 -26.01 21.38
CA ASP A 526 26.14 -25.54 22.62
C ASP A 526 25.20 -24.64 23.43
N ILE A 527 24.43 -23.78 22.75
CA ILE A 527 23.42 -22.94 23.40
C ILE A 527 22.27 -23.82 23.90
N ASN A 528 21.79 -24.77 23.10
CA ASN A 528 20.71 -25.65 23.50
C ASN A 528 21.08 -26.52 24.71
N GLU A 529 22.31 -27.03 24.79
CA GLU A 529 22.83 -27.81 25.94
C GLU A 529 22.72 -27.03 27.27
N ARG A 530 22.83 -25.70 27.22
CA ARG A 530 22.69 -24.82 28.40
C ARG A 530 21.24 -24.49 28.75
N LEU A 531 20.30 -24.71 27.83
CA LEU A 531 18.89 -24.33 27.99
C LEU A 531 17.97 -25.51 28.34
N ILE A 532 18.36 -26.73 27.95
CA ILE A 532 17.57 -27.94 28.19
C ILE A 532 17.41 -28.26 29.68
N LYS A 533 16.34 -28.99 29.97
CA LYS A 533 16.07 -29.62 31.28
C LYS A 533 16.31 -31.12 31.19
N GLU A 534 16.28 -31.81 32.34
CA GLU A 534 16.56 -33.26 32.43
C GLU A 534 15.70 -34.11 31.48
N ASP A 535 14.44 -33.72 31.23
CA ASP A 535 13.52 -34.39 30.32
C ASP A 535 13.90 -34.29 28.83
N GLN A 536 14.80 -33.37 28.47
CA GLN A 536 15.26 -33.16 27.09
C GLN A 536 16.70 -33.63 26.84
N LEU A 537 17.36 -34.28 27.82
CA LEU A 537 18.74 -34.75 27.69
C LEU A 537 18.89 -35.80 26.56
N GLU A 538 18.04 -36.82 26.53
CA GLU A 538 18.08 -37.85 25.48
C GLU A 538 17.84 -37.25 24.09
N TYR A 539 16.92 -36.28 24.00
CA TYR A 539 16.65 -35.55 22.77
C TYR A 539 17.89 -34.78 22.29
N HIS A 540 18.57 -34.06 23.19
CA HIS A 540 19.77 -33.32 22.85
C HIS A 540 20.93 -34.22 22.43
N GLU A 541 21.16 -35.33 23.13
CA GLU A 541 22.18 -36.32 22.74
C GLU A 541 21.88 -36.93 21.36
N GLY A 542 20.61 -37.18 21.04
CA GLY A 542 20.18 -37.57 19.70
C GLY A 542 20.55 -36.53 18.63
N LEU A 543 20.30 -35.23 18.89
CA LEU A 543 20.71 -34.15 17.97
C LEU A 543 22.24 -34.08 17.81
N LYS A 544 22.99 -34.26 18.90
CA LYS A 544 24.46 -34.23 18.93
C LYS A 544 25.05 -35.40 18.16
N SER A 545 24.47 -36.60 18.26
CA SER A 545 24.86 -37.77 17.48
C SER A 545 24.62 -37.54 15.98
N ASN A 546 23.41 -37.09 15.61
CA ASN A 546 23.06 -36.84 14.21
C ASN A 546 23.93 -35.72 13.59
N PHE A 547 24.25 -34.68 14.37
CA PHE A 547 25.19 -33.65 13.94
C PHE A 547 26.60 -34.21 13.68
N LYS A 548 27.13 -35.07 14.56
CA LYS A 548 28.44 -35.71 14.36
C LYS A 548 28.46 -36.58 13.10
N GLU A 549 27.40 -37.34 12.85
CA GLU A 549 27.25 -38.14 11.62
C GLU A 549 27.20 -37.25 10.37
N MET A 550 26.43 -36.16 10.41
CA MET A 550 26.34 -35.18 9.34
C MET A 550 27.70 -34.54 9.02
N VAL A 551 28.46 -34.11 10.05
CA VAL A 551 29.79 -33.52 9.88
C VAL A 551 30.78 -34.54 9.31
N LYS A 552 30.73 -35.79 9.76
CA LYS A 552 31.58 -36.87 9.23
C LYS A 552 31.29 -37.09 7.74
N GLU A 553 30.02 -37.25 7.37
CA GLU A 553 29.62 -37.45 5.98
C GLU A 553 30.01 -36.24 5.11
N LEU A 554 29.82 -35.02 5.60
CA LEU A 554 30.19 -33.81 4.88
C LEU A 554 31.71 -33.68 4.70
N SER A 555 32.49 -34.08 5.71
CA SER A 555 33.96 -34.11 5.64
C SER A 555 34.44 -35.12 4.59
N ASP A 556 33.78 -36.28 4.51
CA ASP A 556 34.07 -37.31 3.51
C ASP A 556 33.76 -36.80 2.08
N ILE A 557 32.67 -36.06 1.88
CA ILE A 557 32.27 -35.49 0.57
C ILE A 557 33.17 -34.33 0.14
N ILE A 558 33.55 -33.44 1.08
CA ILE A 558 34.32 -32.24 0.77
C ILE A 558 35.84 -32.52 0.73
N HIS A 559 36.27 -33.66 1.27
CA HIS A 559 37.66 -34.08 1.48
C HIS A 559 38.45 -33.08 2.35
N GLU A 560 37.78 -32.50 3.35
CA GLU A 560 38.34 -31.56 4.33
C GLU A 560 37.86 -31.94 5.74
N GLN A 561 38.69 -31.72 6.75
CA GLN A 561 38.30 -31.94 8.15
C GLN A 561 37.58 -30.68 8.66
N LEU A 562 36.28 -30.83 8.97
CA LEU A 562 35.37 -29.75 9.39
C LEU A 562 35.18 -29.66 10.91
#